data_AF-A0A2E5JBI4-F1
#
_entry.id   AF-A0A2E5JBI4-F1
#
_cell.length_a   1.000
_cell.length_b   1.000
_cell.length_c   1.000
_cell.angle_alpha   90.00
_cell.angle_beta   90.00
_cell.angle_gamma   90.00
#
_symmetry.space_group_name_H-M   'P 1'
#
loop_
_entity.id
_entity.type
_entity.pdbx_description
1 polymer ?
#
loop_
_entity_poly.entity_id
_entity_poly.type
_entity_poly.pdbx_seq_one_letter_code
_entity_poly.pdbx_strand_id
1 'polypeptide(L)'
;MKKFLLSALLISCTSISAIETISKDSLAFTSVDENNLSIEERAIYAIQSEDYNYIEAKLNSGALSPIAKVDGKPLIIHAAILDKPEMILLLSSYGAMIMDPVCEEGKNLMEYAIENNAIYAQAQIIVIRA
;
A
#
# COMPACT_ATOMS: atom_id res chain seq x y z
N MET A 1 -5.97 59.14 0.30
CA MET A 1 -6.00 57.87 -0.46
C MET A 1 -4.57 57.44 -0.78
N LYS A 2 -4.05 56.41 -0.09
CA LYS A 2 -3.10 55.44 -0.64
C LYS A 2 -2.95 54.30 0.36
N LYS A 3 -3.16 53.09 -0.14
CA LYS A 3 -3.08 51.79 0.53
C LYS A 3 -1.63 51.28 0.46
N PHE A 4 -1.43 50.11 1.08
CA PHE A 4 -0.29 49.16 0.96
C PHE A 4 0.84 49.40 1.97
N LEU A 5 1.42 48.41 2.66
CA LEU A 5 1.23 46.96 2.76
C LEU A 5 1.80 46.49 4.11
N LEU A 6 1.22 45.43 4.68
CA LEU A 6 1.75 44.69 5.82
C LEU A 6 3.18 44.20 5.56
N SER A 7 4.09 44.51 6.48
CA SER A 7 5.34 43.79 6.68
C SER A 7 5.21 43.01 7.98
N ALA A 8 4.88 41.72 7.88
CA ALA A 8 4.88 40.81 9.02
C ALA A 8 6.32 40.37 9.29
N LEU A 9 6.84 40.76 10.45
CA LEU A 9 8.16 40.41 10.94
C LEU A 9 8.18 38.93 11.34
N LEU A 10 9.02 38.15 10.67
CA LEU A 10 9.26 36.73 10.93
C LEU A 10 9.94 36.57 12.31
N ILE A 11 9.25 35.92 13.23
CA ILE A 11 9.81 35.48 14.52
C ILE A 11 10.66 34.23 14.23
N SER A 12 11.98 34.34 14.43
CA SER A 12 12.90 33.21 14.40
C SER A 12 12.74 32.41 15.70
N CYS A 13 12.18 31.20 15.63
CA CYS A 13 12.26 30.24 16.73
C CYS A 13 13.52 29.39 16.54
N THR A 14 14.51 29.60 17.40
CA THR A 14 15.70 28.74 17.50
C THR A 14 15.30 27.37 18.03
N SER A 15 15.75 26.33 17.32
CA SER A 15 15.59 24.90 17.64
C SER A 15 16.27 24.50 18.95
N ILE A 16 15.64 23.65 19.75
CA ILE A 16 16.30 22.57 20.51
C ILE A 16 15.23 21.61 21.07
N SER A 17 15.27 20.37 20.57
CA SER A 17 14.99 19.16 21.36
C SER A 17 15.72 18.01 20.67
N ALA A 18 16.86 17.61 21.23
CA ALA A 18 17.46 16.33 20.93
C ALA A 18 16.67 15.25 21.67
N ILE A 19 16.28 14.18 20.98
CA ILE A 19 16.17 12.81 21.50
C ILE A 19 16.11 11.84 20.30
N GLU A 20 17.26 11.22 20.10
CA GLU A 20 17.53 9.80 19.83
C GLU A 20 16.61 8.94 18.93
N THR A 21 17.28 8.35 17.93
CA THR A 21 17.10 7.00 17.37
C THR A 21 15.78 6.74 16.64
N ILE A 22 15.79 6.31 15.39
CA ILE A 22 16.01 4.92 15.02
C ILE A 22 16.51 4.86 13.57
N SER A 23 17.48 3.98 13.37
CA SER A 23 18.01 3.52 12.10
C SER A 23 16.94 3.46 11.00
N LYS A 24 17.05 4.34 10.00
CA LYS A 24 16.42 4.11 8.70
C LYS A 24 17.30 3.06 8.04
N ASP A 25 17.00 1.81 8.37
CA ASP A 25 17.63 0.67 7.76
C ASP A 25 17.53 0.84 6.25
N SER A 26 18.70 0.74 5.63
CA SER A 26 18.87 0.82 4.20
C SER A 26 17.86 -0.14 3.57
N LEU A 27 16.97 0.37 2.71
CA LEU A 27 16.22 -0.47 1.78
C LEU A 27 17.26 -1.19 0.90
N ALA A 28 17.74 -2.32 1.38
CA ALA A 28 18.52 -3.25 0.62
C ALA A 28 17.57 -3.83 -0.43
N PHE A 29 17.48 -3.15 -1.58
CA PHE A 29 17.05 -3.78 -2.81
C PHE A 29 18.08 -4.86 -3.11
N THR A 30 17.81 -6.06 -2.61
CA THR A 30 18.44 -7.25 -3.17
C THR A 30 18.07 -7.23 -4.65
N SER A 31 19.07 -7.27 -5.52
CA SER A 31 18.87 -7.42 -6.95
C SER A 31 18.34 -8.83 -7.20
N VAL A 32 17.05 -9.03 -6.94
CA VAL A 32 16.35 -10.24 -7.33
C VAL A 32 16.30 -10.20 -8.85
N ASP A 33 16.81 -11.26 -9.49
CA ASP A 33 16.74 -11.39 -10.94
C ASP A 33 15.26 -11.49 -11.34
N GLU A 34 14.66 -10.34 -11.66
CA GLU A 34 13.25 -10.19 -11.97
C GLU A 34 12.78 -11.14 -13.08
N ASN A 35 13.70 -11.64 -13.91
CA ASN A 35 13.42 -12.53 -15.03
C ASN A 35 13.00 -13.94 -14.59
N ASN A 36 13.23 -14.33 -13.34
CA ASN A 36 12.89 -15.66 -12.82
C ASN A 36 11.69 -15.67 -11.85
N LEU A 37 11.04 -14.52 -11.65
CA LEU A 37 9.86 -14.43 -10.80
C LEU A 37 8.61 -14.99 -11.49
N SER A 38 7.80 -15.71 -10.73
CA SER A 38 6.41 -16.00 -11.11
C SER A 38 5.61 -14.71 -11.30
N ILE A 39 4.45 -14.82 -11.96
CA ILE A 39 3.57 -13.67 -12.20
C ILE A 39 3.09 -13.10 -10.87
N GLU A 40 2.80 -13.96 -9.90
CA GLU A 40 2.34 -13.62 -8.56
C GLU A 40 3.44 -12.94 -7.73
N GLU A 41 4.68 -13.42 -7.76
CA GLU A 41 5.79 -12.74 -7.08
C GLU A 41 6.05 -11.37 -7.71
N ARG A 42 6.02 -11.27 -9.04
CA ARG A 42 6.13 -9.99 -9.74
C ARG A 42 4.97 -9.05 -9.41
N ALA A 43 3.78 -9.59 -9.16
CA ALA A 43 2.63 -8.79 -8.71
C ALA A 43 2.88 -8.15 -7.34
N ILE A 44 3.63 -8.78 -6.43
CA ILE A 44 4.01 -8.15 -5.15
C ILE A 44 4.86 -6.90 -5.38
N TYR A 45 5.85 -6.96 -6.27
CA TYR A 45 6.64 -5.77 -6.63
C TYR A 45 5.78 -4.68 -7.27
N ALA A 46 4.87 -5.05 -8.16
CA ALA A 46 3.93 -4.11 -8.78
C ALA A 46 2.97 -3.47 -7.77
N ILE A 47 2.54 -4.19 -6.73
CA ILE A 47 1.76 -3.63 -5.61
C ILE A 47 2.60 -2.62 -4.82
N GLN A 48 3.86 -2.97 -4.50
CA GLN A 48 4.77 -2.09 -3.77
C GLN A 48 5.05 -0.79 -4.53
N SER A 49 5.25 -0.88 -5.85
CA SER A 49 5.54 0.26 -6.73
C SER A 49 4.31 0.95 -7.31
N GLU A 50 3.11 0.47 -7.00
CA GLU A 50 1.84 0.96 -7.54
C GLU A 50 1.77 0.92 -9.08
N ASP A 51 2.35 -0.12 -9.69
CA ASP A 51 2.23 -0.41 -11.11
C ASP A 51 0.85 -1.01 -11.43
N TYR A 52 -0.16 -0.15 -11.43
CA TYR A 52 -1.54 -0.53 -11.75
C TYR A 52 -1.67 -1.11 -13.17
N ASN A 53 -0.89 -0.60 -14.13
CA ASN A 53 -0.94 -1.05 -15.52
C ASN A 53 -0.52 -2.52 -15.63
N TYR A 54 0.53 -2.91 -14.93
CA TYR A 54 0.94 -4.31 -14.88
C TYR A 54 -0.16 -5.19 -14.26
N ILE A 55 -0.65 -4.82 -13.07
CA ILE A 55 -1.66 -5.60 -12.36
C ILE A 55 -2.94 -5.74 -13.19
N GLU A 56 -3.47 -4.61 -13.69
CA GLU A 56 -4.67 -4.58 -14.51
C GLU A 56 -4.51 -5.40 -15.79
N ALA A 57 -3.37 -5.29 -16.48
CA ALA A 57 -3.11 -6.08 -17.68
C ALA A 57 -3.11 -7.59 -17.40
N LYS A 58 -2.53 -8.04 -16.27
CA LYS A 58 -2.49 -9.47 -15.91
C LYS A 58 -3.83 -10.01 -15.42
N LEU A 59 -4.60 -9.20 -14.70
CA LEU A 59 -5.96 -9.53 -14.31
C LEU A 59 -6.86 -9.66 -15.55
N ASN A 60 -6.81 -8.68 -16.45
CA ASN A 60 -7.59 -8.68 -17.69
C ASN A 60 -7.27 -9.87 -18.61
N SER A 61 -6.00 -10.26 -18.69
CA SER A 61 -5.61 -11.43 -19.50
C SER A 61 -5.94 -12.76 -18.82
N GLY A 62 -6.40 -12.76 -17.57
CA GLY A 62 -6.58 -13.96 -16.75
C GLY A 62 -5.28 -14.64 -16.34
N ALA A 63 -4.12 -13.99 -16.55
CA ALA A 63 -2.82 -14.53 -16.18
C ALA A 63 -2.54 -14.40 -14.68
N LEU A 64 -3.23 -13.47 -14.02
CA LEU A 64 -3.23 -13.32 -12.57
C LEU A 64 -4.66 -13.47 -12.06
N SER A 65 -4.85 -14.33 -11.07
CA SER A 65 -6.14 -14.43 -10.37
C SER A 65 -6.27 -13.30 -9.36
N PRO A 66 -7.44 -12.63 -9.25
CA PRO A 66 -7.67 -11.58 -8.25
C PRO A 66 -7.60 -12.11 -6.81
N ILE A 67 -7.80 -13.41 -6.61
CA ILE A 67 -7.69 -14.10 -5.31
C ILE A 67 -6.39 -14.89 -5.16
N ALA A 68 -5.40 -14.63 -6.03
CA ALA A 68 -4.09 -15.26 -5.94
C ALA A 68 -3.44 -14.98 -4.57
N LYS A 69 -2.64 -15.93 -4.11
CA LYS A 69 -1.92 -15.87 -2.84
C LYS A 69 -0.43 -15.97 -3.07
N VAL A 70 0.33 -15.18 -2.31
CA VAL A 70 1.79 -15.28 -2.18
C VAL A 70 2.08 -15.39 -0.69
N ASP A 71 2.89 -16.38 -0.31
CA ASP A 71 3.22 -16.69 1.09
C ASP A 71 1.98 -16.82 2.00
N GLY A 72 0.96 -17.53 1.50
CA GLY A 72 -0.30 -17.77 2.21
C GLY A 72 -1.24 -16.55 2.29
N LYS A 73 -0.84 -15.39 1.77
CA LYS A 73 -1.60 -14.13 1.85
C LYS A 73 -2.15 -13.73 0.49
N PRO A 74 -3.47 -13.46 0.37
CA PRO A 74 -4.06 -12.85 -0.82
C PRO A 74 -3.35 -11.56 -1.22
N LEU A 75 -3.25 -11.29 -2.52
CA LEU A 75 -2.63 -10.06 -3.05
C LEU A 75 -3.22 -8.77 -2.45
N ILE A 76 -4.54 -8.74 -2.22
CA ILE A 76 -5.21 -7.59 -1.59
C ILE A 76 -4.76 -7.36 -0.14
N ILE A 77 -4.34 -8.41 0.57
CA ILE A 77 -3.78 -8.28 1.92
C ILE A 77 -2.35 -7.72 1.87
N HIS A 78 -1.55 -8.10 0.87
CA HIS A 78 -0.26 -7.44 0.63
C HIS A 78 -0.45 -5.93 0.37
N ALA A 79 -1.44 -5.54 -0.43
CA ALA A 79 -1.77 -4.13 -0.65
C ALA A 79 -2.21 -3.41 0.64
N ALA A 80 -2.94 -4.09 1.53
CA ALA A 80 -3.34 -3.52 2.82
C ALA A 80 -2.18 -3.35 3.80
N ILE A 81 -1.27 -4.33 3.88
CA ILE A 81 -0.05 -4.23 4.70
C ILE A 81 0.81 -3.05 4.26
N LEU A 82 0.87 -2.79 2.95
CA LEU A 82 1.66 -1.72 2.34
C LEU A 82 0.93 -0.37 2.26
N ASP A 83 -0.27 -0.27 2.83
CA ASP A 83 -1.12 0.92 2.84
C ASP A 83 -1.39 1.51 1.44
N LYS A 84 -1.75 0.64 0.47
CA LYS A 84 -2.01 0.99 -0.94
C LYS A 84 -3.52 0.98 -1.28
N PRO A 85 -4.27 2.04 -0.96
CA PRO A 85 -5.73 2.04 -1.10
C PRO A 85 -6.20 1.91 -2.56
N GLU A 86 -5.57 2.59 -3.53
CA GLU A 86 -5.97 2.47 -4.94
C GLU A 86 -5.73 1.06 -5.49
N MET A 87 -4.68 0.38 -5.01
CA MET A 87 -4.42 -1.01 -5.37
C MET A 87 -5.45 -1.96 -4.75
N ILE A 88 -5.89 -1.69 -3.52
CA ILE A 88 -7.03 -2.40 -2.90
C ILE A 88 -8.28 -2.22 -3.74
N LEU A 89 -8.58 -0.99 -4.16
CA LEU A 89 -9.74 -0.69 -5.01
C LEU A 89 -9.67 -1.44 -6.35
N LEU A 90 -8.53 -1.41 -7.03
CA LEU A 90 -8.30 -2.15 -8.27
C LEU A 90 -8.51 -3.66 -8.08
N LEU A 91 -7.84 -4.28 -7.12
CA LEU A 91 -7.99 -5.71 -6.88
C LEU A 91 -9.44 -6.08 -6.52
N SER A 92 -10.11 -5.22 -5.75
CA SER A 92 -11.51 -5.40 -5.36
C SER A 92 -12.46 -5.33 -6.56
N SER A 93 -12.24 -4.39 -7.50
CA SER A 93 -13.06 -4.28 -8.71
C SER A 93 -12.92 -5.50 -9.63
N TYR A 94 -11.81 -6.23 -9.53
CA TYR A 94 -11.60 -7.50 -10.20
C TYR A 94 -12.05 -8.73 -9.39
N GLY A 95 -12.67 -8.54 -8.23
CA GLY A 95 -13.28 -9.62 -7.45
C GLY A 95 -12.41 -10.22 -6.36
N ALA A 96 -11.33 -9.55 -5.95
CA ALA A 96 -10.50 -10.01 -4.83
C ALA A 96 -11.25 -10.08 -3.48
N MET A 97 -12.42 -9.43 -3.39
CA MET A 97 -13.31 -9.41 -2.23
C MET A 97 -14.66 -10.11 -2.48
N ILE A 98 -14.78 -11.00 -3.48
CA ILE A 98 -16.02 -11.78 -3.70
C ILE A 98 -16.41 -12.57 -2.43
N MET A 99 -15.41 -13.03 -1.68
CA MET A 99 -15.54 -13.49 -0.30
C MET A 99 -14.59 -12.66 0.57
N ASP A 100 -14.84 -12.61 1.88
CA ASP A 100 -13.92 -11.90 2.78
C ASP A 100 -12.54 -12.56 2.71
N PRO A 101 -11.48 -11.85 2.25
CA PRO A 101 -10.19 -12.50 2.04
C PRO A 101 -9.53 -12.77 3.39
N VAL A 102 -9.18 -14.04 3.61
CA VAL A 102 -8.56 -14.53 4.84
C VAL A 102 -7.23 -15.21 4.51
N CYS A 103 -6.21 -14.89 5.30
CA CYS A 103 -4.90 -15.55 5.25
C CYS A 103 -4.95 -16.93 5.91
N GLU A 104 -3.89 -17.73 5.74
CA GLU A 104 -3.79 -19.04 6.38
C GLU A 104 -3.80 -18.96 7.92
N GLU A 105 -3.36 -17.84 8.49
CA GLU A 105 -3.40 -17.58 9.92
C GLU A 105 -4.79 -17.20 10.46
N GLY A 106 -5.82 -17.19 9.61
CA GLY A 106 -7.21 -16.89 9.98
C GLY A 106 -7.55 -15.41 10.09
N LYS A 107 -6.57 -14.51 9.89
CA LYS A 107 -6.78 -13.07 9.89
C LYS A 107 -7.34 -12.56 8.56
N ASN A 108 -8.26 -11.61 8.64
CA ASN A 108 -8.87 -10.98 7.47
C ASN A 108 -8.17 -9.68 7.05
N LEU A 109 -8.63 -9.11 5.93
CA LEU A 109 -8.10 -7.88 5.34
C LEU A 109 -8.06 -6.67 6.27
N MET A 110 -9.11 -6.43 7.04
CA MET A 110 -9.18 -5.27 7.94
C MET A 110 -8.25 -5.45 9.14
N GLU A 111 -8.15 -6.67 9.67
CA GLU A 111 -7.24 -6.99 10.79
C GLU A 111 -5.78 -6.73 10.42
N TYR A 112 -5.34 -7.15 9.22
CA TYR A 112 -3.99 -6.83 8.73
C TYR A 112 -3.78 -5.33 8.54
N ALA A 113 -4.77 -4.60 8.03
CA ALA A 113 -4.66 -3.15 7.86
C ALA A 113 -4.53 -2.42 9.22
N ILE A 114 -5.25 -2.89 10.26
CA ILE A 114 -5.16 -2.36 11.62
C ILE A 114 -3.79 -2.66 12.23
N GLU A 115 -3.33 -3.91 12.17
CA GLU A 115 -2.05 -4.33 12.77
C GLU A 115 -0.84 -3.58 12.18
N ASN A 116 -0.92 -3.18 10.91
CA ASN A 116 0.14 -2.46 10.22
C ASN A 116 -0.02 -0.93 10.28
N ASN A 117 -1.01 -0.40 11.00
CA ASN A 117 -1.34 1.03 11.02
C ASN A 117 -1.57 1.62 9.61
N ALA A 118 -2.14 0.83 8.69
CA ALA A 118 -2.39 1.21 7.30
C ALA A 118 -3.72 1.98 7.20
N ILE A 119 -3.69 3.27 7.53
CA ILE A 119 -4.90 4.08 7.72
C ILE A 119 -5.65 4.30 6.40
N TYR A 120 -4.94 4.45 5.28
CA TYR A 120 -5.58 4.66 3.99
C TYR A 120 -6.23 3.38 3.48
N ALA A 121 -5.57 2.22 3.67
CA ALA A 121 -6.14 0.91 3.41
C ALA A 121 -7.41 0.71 4.25
N GLN A 122 -7.38 0.98 5.55
CA GLN A 122 -8.56 0.88 6.43
C GLN A 122 -9.72 1.73 5.90
N ALA A 123 -9.46 2.99 5.54
CA ALA A 123 -10.48 3.88 4.98
C ALA A 123 -11.07 3.34 3.67
N GLN A 124 -10.21 2.86 2.76
CA GLN A 124 -10.65 2.31 1.48
C GLN A 124 -11.48 1.02 1.65
N ILE A 125 -11.07 0.13 2.56
CA ILE A 125 -11.82 -1.08 2.89
C ILE A 125 -13.20 -0.73 3.43
N ILE A 126 -13.30 0.28 4.31
CA ILE A 126 -14.59 0.77 4.82
C ILE A 126 -15.46 1.27 3.66
N VAL A 127 -14.90 2.08 2.75
CA VAL A 127 -15.63 2.63 1.60
C VAL A 127 -16.13 1.53 0.66
N ILE A 128 -15.33 0.50 0.38
CA ILE A 128 -15.73 -0.60 -0.51
C ILE A 128 -16.85 -1.46 0.10
N ARG A 129 -16.89 -1.59 1.43
CA ARG A 129 -17.86 -2.41 2.15
C ARG A 129 -19.15 -1.68 2.54
N ALA A 130 -19.16 -0.34 2.46
CA ALA A 130 -20.31 0.49 2.82
C ALA A 130 -21.45 0.38 1.80
#